data_AF-A0A3Q7HED4-F1
#
_entry.id   AF-A0A3Q7HED4-F1
#
_cell.length_a   1.000
_cell.length_b   1.000
_cell.length_c   1.000
_cell.angle_alpha   90.00
_cell.angle_beta   90.00
_cell.angle_gamma   90.00
#
_symmetry.space_group_name_H-M   'P 1'
#
loop_
_entity.id
_entity.type
_entity.pdbx_description
1 polymer ?
#
loop_
_entity_poly.entity_id
_entity_poly.type
_entity_poly.pdbx_seq_one_letter_code
_entity_poly.pdbx_strand_id
1 'polypeptide(L)' 'MEERKERRLRIKWTPNVNKKFNEAIRRLGEKATAIPILEYMNVPQLTRKQVENRLQQYRDRMT' A
#
# COMPACT_ATOMS: atom_id res chain seq x y z
N MET A 1 -10.71 27.11 -14.23
CA MET A 1 -10.28 25.75 -14.61
C MET A 1 -10.69 24.85 -13.47
N GLU A 2 -11.78 24.11 -13.64
CA GLU A 2 -12.25 23.16 -12.64
C GLU A 2 -11.23 22.02 -12.57
N GLU A 3 -10.36 22.01 -11.55
CA GLU A 3 -9.59 20.82 -11.22
C GLU A 3 -10.60 19.72 -10.96
N ARG A 4 -10.75 18.80 -11.93
CA ARG A 4 -11.43 17.54 -11.71
C ARG A 4 -10.72 16.90 -10.52
N LYS A 5 -11.29 17.06 -9.33
CA LYS A 5 -11.13 16.12 -8.22
C LYS A 5 -11.69 14.81 -8.75
N GLU A 6 -10.89 14.13 -9.57
CA GLU A 6 -11.06 12.73 -9.88
C GLU A 6 -11.33 12.10 -8.54
N ARG A 7 -12.54 11.57 -8.39
CA ARG A 7 -12.97 10.87 -7.18
C ARG A 7 -11.96 9.76 -7.02
N ARG A 8 -10.87 10.00 -6.27
CA ARG A 8 -9.81 9.03 -6.03
C ARG A 8 -10.55 7.84 -5.46
N LEU A 9 -10.77 6.83 -6.29
CA LEU A 9 -11.45 5.61 -5.92
C LEU A 9 -10.63 5.10 -4.74
N ARG A 10 -11.16 5.27 -3.53
CA ARG A 10 -10.44 4.89 -2.33
C ARG A 10 -10.30 3.39 -2.43
N ILE A 11 -9.10 2.90 -2.72
CA ILE A 11 -8.83 1.47 -2.60
C ILE A 11 -9.17 1.09 -1.17
N LYS A 12 -10.14 0.19 -1.06
CA LYS A 12 -10.41 -0.49 0.19
C LYS A 12 -9.28 -1.50 0.39
N TRP A 13 -8.67 -1.49 1.56
CA TRP A 13 -7.75 -2.54 2.00
C TRP A 13 -8.57 -3.80 2.28
N THR A 14 -9.00 -4.47 1.21
CA THR A 14 -9.73 -5.74 1.28
C THR A 14 -8.82 -6.84 1.84
N PRO A 15 -9.37 -7.95 2.36
CA PRO A 15 -8.56 -9.06 2.86
C PRO A 15 -7.51 -9.56 1.85
N ASN A 16 -7.86 -9.57 0.55
CA ASN A 16 -6.94 -9.96 -0.51
C ASN A 16 -5.75 -8.99 -0.66
N VAL A 17 -6.00 -7.67 -0.61
CA VAL A 17 -4.95 -6.65 -0.68
C VAL A 17 -4.06 -6.70 0.57
N ASN A 18 -4.65 -6.90 1.75
CA ASN A 18 -3.88 -7.08 2.99
C ASN A 18 -2.99 -8.32 2.94
N LYS A 19 -3.49 -9.44 2.40
CA LYS A 19 -2.70 -10.67 2.25
C LYS A 19 -1.46 -10.43 1.38
N LYS A 20 -1.62 -9.80 0.21
CA LYS A 20 -0.51 -9.43 -0.67
C LYS A 20 0.50 -8.50 0.01
N PHE A 21 0.02 -7.53 0.77
CA PHE A 21 0.87 -6.60 1.52
C PHE A 21 1.71 -7.33 2.57
N ASN A 22 1.11 -8.21 3.36
CA ASN A 22 1.82 -9.00 4.36
C ASN A 22 2.85 -9.94 3.71
N GLU A 23 2.51 -10.54 2.57
CA GLU A 23 3.43 -11.36 1.80
C GLU A 23 4.62 -10.54 1.27
N ALA A 24 4.37 -9.33 0.78
CA ALA A 24 5.41 -8.39 0.37
C ALA A 24 6.35 -8.03 1.53
N ILE A 25 5.81 -7.69 2.70
CA ILE A 25 6.62 -7.41 3.90
C ILE A 25 7.44 -8.64 4.30
N ARG A 26 6.82 -9.83 4.33
CA ARG A 26 7.53 -11.07 4.68
C ARG A 26 8.66 -11.39 3.70
N ARG A 27 8.46 -11.07 2.41
CA ARG A 27 9.45 -11.33 1.35
C ARG A 27 10.59 -10.31 1.33
N LEU A 28 10.28 -9.03 1.56
CA LEU A 28 11.22 -7.91 1.50
C LEU A 28 11.94 -7.67 2.85
N GLY A 29 11.39 -8.19 3.95
CA GLY A 29 11.94 -8.06 5.30
C GLY A 29 11.69 -6.70 5.94
N GLU A 30 12.32 -6.45 7.09
CA GLU A 30 12.10 -5.24 7.91
C GLU A 30 12.44 -3.93 7.19
N LYS A 31 13.38 -3.99 6.23
CA LYS A 31 13.81 -2.84 5.41
C LYS A 31 12.89 -2.59 4.21
N ALA A 32 11.74 -3.26 4.12
CA ALA A 32 10.79 -3.05 3.05
C ALA A 32 10.39 -1.57 2.93
N THR A 33 10.36 -1.07 1.69
CA THR A 33 9.93 0.28 1.35
C THR A 33 8.73 0.22 0.41
N ALA A 34 8.00 1.32 0.29
CA ALA A 34 6.71 1.31 -0.39
C ALA A 34 6.77 1.06 -1.91
N ILE A 35 7.87 1.39 -2.58
CA ILE A 35 8.04 1.14 -4.02
C ILE A 35 8.15 -0.38 -4.29
N PRO A 36 9.10 -1.12 -3.70
CA PRO A 36 9.18 -2.58 -3.82
C PRO A 36 7.90 -3.30 -3.40
N ILE A 37 7.23 -2.83 -2.33
CA ILE A 37 5.95 -3.42 -1.91
C ILE A 37 4.89 -3.21 -2.99
N LEU A 38 4.79 -2.00 -3.55
CA LEU A 38 3.82 -1.69 -4.60
C LEU A 38 4.05 -2.53 -5.85
N GLU A 39 5.31 -2.64 -6.29
CA GLU A 39 5.70 -3.47 -7.44
C GLU A 39 5.37 -4.94 -7.21
N TYR A 40 5.66 -5.47 -6.02
CA TYR A 40 5.35 -6.84 -5.65
C TYR A 40 3.84 -7.10 -5.60
N MET A 41 3.06 -6.19 -5.03
CA MET A 41 1.61 -6.34 -4.92
C MET A 41 0.91 -6.32 -6.29
N ASN A 42 1.47 -5.56 -7.24
CA ASN A 42 0.96 -5.35 -8.60
C ASN A 42 -0.57 -5.16 -8.64
N VAL A 43 -1.08 -4.30 -7.74
CA VAL A 43 -2.52 -4.02 -7.62
C VAL A 43 -2.84 -2.77 -8.43
N PRO A 44 -3.72 -2.86 -9.44
CA PRO A 44 -4.10 -1.69 -10.23
C PRO A 44 -4.78 -0.64 -9.34
N GLN A 45 -4.53 0.64 -9.65
CA GLN A 45 -5.02 1.80 -8.91
C GLN A 45 -4.42 1.98 -7.49
N LEU A 46 -3.52 1.09 -7.06
CA LEU A 46 -2.78 1.28 -5.82
C LEU A 46 -1.62 2.24 -6.07
N THR A 47 -1.49 3.23 -5.19
CA THR A 47 -0.45 4.26 -5.31
C THR A 47 0.61 4.05 -4.25
N ARG A 48 1.84 4.48 -4.56
CA ARG A 48 2.96 4.49 -3.61
C ARG A 48 2.58 5.13 -2.28
N LYS A 49 1.92 6.29 -2.32
CA LYS A 49 1.51 7.03 -1.11
C LYS A 49 0.54 6.23 -0.23
N GLN A 50 -0.36 5.44 -0.82
CA GLN A 50 -1.25 4.56 -0.04
C GLN A 50 -0.47 3.45 0.65
N VAL A 51 0.53 2.87 -0.04
CA VAL A 51 1.41 1.84 0.52
C VAL A 51 2.29 2.43 1.63
N GLU A 52 2.85 3.63 1.45
CA GLU A 52 3.62 4.35 2.49
C GLU A 52 2.77 4.57 3.75
N ASN A 53 1.56 5.13 3.59
CA ASN A 53 0.66 5.34 4.72
C ASN A 53 0.29 4.03 5.44
N ARG A 54 0.12 2.94 4.69
CA ARG A 54 -0.19 1.62 5.26
C ARG A 54 1.02 1.03 5.99
N LEU A 55 2.21 1.19 5.43
CA LEU A 55 3.46 0.73 6.02
C LEU A 55 3.76 1.48 7.31
N GLN A 56 3.49 2.80 7.36
CA GLN A 56 3.60 3.57 8.59
C GLN A 56 2.65 3.04 9.67
N GLN A 57 1.35 2.89 9.37
CA GLN A 57 0.38 2.33 10.32
C GLN A 57 0.72 0.91 10.77
N TYR A 58 1.34 0.11 9.89
CA TYR A 58 1.77 -1.24 10.23
C TYR A 58 2.93 -1.22 11.24
N ARG A 59 3.91 -0.34 11.04
CA ARG A 59 5.04 -0.15 11.97
C ARG A 59 4.60 0.42 13.32
N ASP A 60 3.71 1.41 13.30
CA ASP A 60 3.16 2.01 14.53
C ASP A 60 2.37 0.99 15.36
N ARG A 61 1.73 0.00 14.73
CA ARG A 61 1.04 -1.10 15.43
C ARG A 61 1.96 -2.21 15.93
N MET A 62 3.19 -2.28 15.43
CA MET A 62 4.18 -3.29 15.81
C MET A 62 5.19 -2.79 16.85
N THR A 63 5.17 -1.50 17.17
CA THR A 63 5.95 -0.87 18.25
C THR A 63 5.11 -0.83 19.52
#